data_AF-K9TS39-F1
#
_entry.id   AF-K9TS39-F1
#
_cell.length_a   1.000
_cell.length_b   1.000
_cell.length_c   1.000
_cell.angle_alpha   90.00
_cell.angle_beta   90.00
_cell.angle_gamma   90.00
#
_symmetry.space_group_name_H-M   'P 1'
#
loop_
_entity.id
_entity.type
_entity.pdbx_description
1 polymer ?
#
loop_
_entity_poly.entity_id
_entity_poly.type
_entity_poly.pdbx_seq_one_letter_code
_entity_poly.pdbx_strand_id
1 'polypeptide(L)'
;MTATSSQANPFPFDFAPHPTGDAELLQQLAFIPGLKETLAVRQVHALEHATVWVLSETSGERAPENSQPGRSLDNDGLGGMSTDRGFYLYGNVNLLDLRRAVHVAHDRLTRGEWDLAVHPRCGTNLSVGMLITAGLAFGITMVLPRDPISQLLGLGVAATAASQVTPDLGILAQRYLTTAIPYNLAIEEITTTQDMWGRSAHFIGVRWIE
;
A
#
# COMPACT_ATOMS: atom_id res chain seq x y z
N MET A 1 11.09 13.33 35.72
CA MET A 1 10.74 11.94 35.40
C MET A 1 10.18 11.94 33.99
N THR A 2 11.02 11.64 33.00
CA THR A 2 10.66 11.59 31.58
C THR A 2 10.21 10.17 31.28
N ALA A 3 8.92 10.01 30.95
CA ALA A 3 8.38 8.74 30.47
C ALA A 3 8.78 8.56 29.01
N THR A 4 9.76 7.71 28.75
CA THR A 4 10.03 7.14 27.44
C THR A 4 8.91 6.15 27.12
N SER A 5 7.96 6.56 26.29
CA SER A 5 7.00 5.65 25.67
C SER A 5 7.74 4.80 24.64
N SER A 6 8.28 3.66 25.08
CA SER A 6 8.64 2.56 24.18
C SER A 6 7.34 2.06 23.56
N GLN A 7 7.07 2.46 22.31
CA GLN A 7 6.08 1.72 21.52
C GLN A 7 6.68 0.35 21.26
N ALA A 8 6.07 -0.67 21.88
CA ALA A 8 6.43 -2.05 21.67
C ALA A 8 6.13 -2.42 20.22
N ASN A 9 7.15 -2.88 19.48
CA ASN A 9 6.96 -3.49 18.17
C ASN A 9 6.04 -4.71 18.33
N PRO A 10 4.84 -4.73 17.73
CA PRO A 10 3.87 -5.80 17.95
C PRO A 10 4.23 -7.13 17.25
N PHE A 11 5.38 -7.22 16.57
CA PHE A 11 5.77 -8.40 15.79
C PHE A 11 7.22 -8.84 16.05
N PRO A 12 7.48 -10.16 16.16
CA PRO A 12 8.77 -10.72 16.61
C PRO A 12 9.83 -10.87 15.49
N PHE A 13 9.53 -10.43 14.26
CA PHE A 13 10.49 -10.46 13.16
C PHE A 13 11.05 -9.04 12.99
N ASP A 14 12.33 -8.85 13.33
CA ASP A 14 13.08 -7.63 13.00
C ASP A 14 13.19 -7.54 11.47
N PHE A 15 12.20 -6.88 10.86
CA PHE A 15 12.22 -6.58 9.44
C PHE A 15 12.97 -5.28 9.23
N ALA A 16 14.22 -5.40 8.79
CA ALA A 16 15.01 -4.29 8.27
C ALA A 16 15.21 -4.49 6.76
N PRO A 17 14.54 -3.73 5.90
CA PRO A 17 14.83 -3.67 4.48
C PRO A 17 16.33 -3.50 4.21
N HIS A 18 16.89 -4.37 3.38
CA HIS A 18 18.28 -4.27 2.95
C HIS A 18 18.36 -3.50 1.62
N PRO A 19 19.15 -2.41 1.55
CA PRO A 19 19.22 -1.57 0.35
C PRO A 19 19.58 -2.30 -0.95
N THR A 20 20.39 -3.35 -0.87
CA THR A 20 20.85 -4.12 -2.05
C THR A 20 20.06 -5.41 -2.28
N GLY A 21 19.09 -5.74 -1.41
CA GLY A 21 18.48 -7.08 -1.39
C GLY A 21 17.77 -7.45 -2.70
N ASP A 22 17.00 -6.52 -3.28
CA ASP A 22 16.28 -6.78 -4.53
C ASP A 22 17.22 -6.83 -5.74
N ALA A 23 18.28 -6.01 -5.76
CA ALA A 23 19.29 -6.03 -6.82
C ALA A 23 20.11 -7.33 -6.80
N GLU A 24 20.53 -7.79 -5.62
CA GLU A 24 21.23 -9.06 -5.45
C GLU A 24 20.35 -10.25 -5.84
N LEU A 25 19.07 -10.23 -5.45
CA LEU A 25 18.10 -11.25 -5.83
C LEU A 25 17.95 -11.33 -7.35
N LEU A 26 17.86 -10.18 -8.04
CA LEU A 26 17.82 -10.13 -9.49
C LEU A 26 19.10 -10.66 -10.13
N GLN A 27 20.27 -10.36 -9.57
CA GLN A 27 21.53 -10.88 -10.09
C GLN A 27 21.58 -12.41 -10.01
N GLN A 28 21.08 -12.99 -8.91
CA GLN A 28 21.09 -14.44 -8.69
C GLN A 28 20.01 -15.17 -9.50
N LEU A 29 18.86 -14.54 -9.70
CA LEU A 29 17.67 -15.17 -10.29
C LEU A 29 17.22 -14.48 -11.59
N ALA A 30 18.14 -13.84 -12.32
CA ALA A 30 17.85 -13.13 -13.58
C ALA A 30 17.17 -14.00 -14.66
N PHE A 31 17.25 -15.33 -14.53
CA PHE A 31 16.60 -16.28 -15.44
C PHE A 31 15.10 -16.44 -15.20
N ILE A 32 14.55 -15.97 -14.08
CA ILE A 32 13.11 -16.07 -13.77
C ILE A 32 12.36 -14.97 -14.54
N PRO A 33 11.47 -15.33 -15.49
CA PRO A 33 10.69 -14.33 -16.22
C PRO A 33 9.76 -13.57 -15.27
N GLY A 34 9.67 -12.25 -15.41
CA GLY A 34 8.75 -11.43 -14.61
C GLY A 34 9.26 -11.04 -13.22
N LEU A 35 10.45 -11.51 -12.80
CA LEU A 35 10.98 -11.23 -11.47
C LEU A 35 11.27 -9.74 -11.28
N LYS A 36 11.93 -9.10 -12.26
CA LYS A 36 12.25 -7.67 -12.22
C LYS A 36 10.99 -6.83 -12.13
N GLU A 37 10.00 -7.15 -12.95
CA GLU A 37 8.71 -6.46 -13.00
C GLU A 37 7.99 -6.59 -11.65
N THR A 38 8.01 -7.77 -11.04
CA THR A 38 7.40 -8.01 -9.73
C THR A 38 8.09 -7.19 -8.63
N LEU A 39 9.43 -7.16 -8.60
CA LEU A 39 10.18 -6.37 -7.63
C LEU A 39 9.98 -4.87 -7.85
N ALA A 40 9.98 -4.41 -9.11
CA ALA A 40 9.71 -3.03 -9.46
C ALA A 40 8.30 -2.60 -9.00
N VAL A 41 7.26 -3.41 -9.26
CA VAL A 41 5.89 -3.12 -8.81
C VAL A 41 5.82 -2.93 -7.29
N ARG A 42 6.52 -3.77 -6.52
CA ARG A 42 6.53 -3.67 -5.04
C ARG A 42 7.18 -2.36 -4.57
N GLN A 43 8.29 -1.96 -5.18
CA GLN A 43 8.97 -0.70 -4.86
C GLN A 43 8.13 0.52 -5.27
N VAL A 44 7.52 0.47 -6.46
CA VAL A 44 6.61 1.50 -6.95
C VAL A 44 5.41 1.65 -6.02
N HIS A 45 4.85 0.55 -5.53
CA HIS A 45 3.69 0.55 -4.64
C HIS A 45 3.99 1.19 -3.27
N ALA A 46 5.18 0.94 -2.70
CA ALA A 46 5.60 1.66 -1.50
C ALA A 46 5.73 3.18 -1.76
N LEU A 47 6.32 3.57 -2.89
CA LEU A 47 6.48 4.98 -3.25
C LEU A 47 5.12 5.67 -3.48
N GLU A 48 4.15 4.97 -4.07
CA GLU A 48 2.77 5.43 -4.21
C GLU A 48 2.15 5.73 -2.83
N HIS A 49 2.20 4.76 -1.90
CA HIS A 49 1.68 4.93 -0.55
C HIS A 49 2.32 6.11 0.18
N ALA A 50 3.65 6.20 0.15
CA ALA A 50 4.36 7.28 0.80
C ALA A 50 4.05 8.65 0.17
N THR A 51 3.86 8.70 -1.15
CA THR A 51 3.46 9.94 -1.83
C THR A 51 2.08 10.41 -1.36
N VAL A 52 1.13 9.49 -1.22
CA VAL A 52 -0.22 9.79 -0.69
C VAL A 52 -0.15 10.26 0.76
N TRP A 53 0.70 9.65 1.60
CA TRP A 53 0.94 10.14 2.96
C TRP A 53 1.48 11.57 2.99
N VAL A 54 2.54 11.87 2.22
CA VAL A 54 3.14 13.21 2.20
C VAL A 54 2.16 14.27 1.67
N LEU A 55 1.35 13.94 0.66
CA LEU A 55 0.29 14.83 0.17
C LEU A 55 -0.73 15.13 1.26
N SER A 56 -1.12 14.13 2.04
CA SER A 56 -2.10 14.25 3.11
C SER A 56 -1.64 15.15 4.25
N GLU A 57 -0.37 15.06 4.62
CA GLU A 57 0.25 15.91 5.64
C GLU A 57 0.20 17.39 5.20
N THR A 58 0.57 17.65 3.94
CA THR A 58 0.59 19.01 3.37
C THR A 58 -0.82 19.61 3.24
N SER A 59 -1.83 18.78 2.97
CA SER A 59 -3.22 19.21 2.90
C SER A 59 -3.83 19.48 4.28
N GLY A 60 -3.47 18.67 5.29
CA GLY A 60 -3.89 18.87 6.68
C GLY A 60 -3.38 20.17 7.31
N GLU A 61 -2.15 20.59 6.98
CA GLU A 61 -1.59 21.89 7.40
C GLU A 61 -2.37 23.10 6.84
N ARG A 62 -3.11 22.93 5.75
CA ARG A 62 -3.92 23.99 5.10
C ARG A 62 -5.39 23.97 5.53
N ALA A 63 -5.81 23.00 6.36
CA ALA A 63 -7.18 22.89 6.82
C ALA A 63 -7.48 23.89 7.97
N PRO A 64 -8.66 24.52 8.00
CA PRO A 64 -9.03 25.42 9.09
C PRO A 64 -9.06 24.70 10.44
N GLU A 65 -8.65 25.42 11.49
CA GLU A 65 -8.44 24.99 12.89
C GLU A 65 -9.64 24.27 13.56
N ASN A 66 -10.82 24.31 12.92
CA ASN A 66 -12.06 23.66 13.38
C ASN A 66 -12.22 22.21 12.86
N SER A 67 -11.24 21.68 12.15
CA SER A 67 -11.21 20.28 11.71
C SER A 67 -10.82 19.39 12.90
N GLN A 68 -11.70 18.47 13.28
CA GLN A 68 -11.53 17.56 14.43
C GLN A 68 -10.10 16.97 14.49
N PRO A 69 -9.37 17.12 15.62
CA PRO A 69 -8.02 16.57 15.74
C PRO A 69 -8.11 15.04 15.69
N GLY A 70 -7.53 14.46 14.64
CA GLY A 70 -7.53 13.01 14.39
C GLY A 70 -8.31 12.56 13.15
N ARG A 71 -9.02 13.47 12.45
CA ARG A 71 -9.72 13.14 11.18
C ARG A 71 -9.13 13.81 9.94
N SER A 72 -8.15 14.69 10.07
CA SER A 72 -7.56 15.50 8.99
C SER A 72 -6.58 14.75 8.06
N LEU A 73 -6.78 13.44 7.86
CA LEU A 73 -6.10 12.62 6.85
C LEU A 73 -7.13 12.26 5.76
N ASP A 74 -7.92 13.23 5.32
CA ASP A 74 -8.98 13.01 4.33
C ASP A 74 -8.37 12.89 2.92
N ASN A 75 -7.67 11.79 2.67
CA ASN A 75 -7.23 11.34 1.35
C ASN A 75 -8.38 10.70 0.55
N ASP A 76 -9.64 10.98 0.90
CA ASP A 76 -10.83 10.36 0.32
C ASP A 76 -10.94 10.51 -1.19
N GLY A 77 -10.33 11.55 -1.75
CA GLY A 77 -10.28 11.80 -3.19
C GLY A 77 -9.06 11.24 -3.91
N LEU A 78 -8.08 10.66 -3.22
CA LEU A 78 -6.85 10.15 -3.83
C LEU A 78 -6.92 8.62 -3.99
N GLY A 79 -6.68 8.15 -5.21
CA GLY A 79 -6.53 6.73 -5.52
C GLY A 79 -5.23 6.51 -6.27
N GLY A 80 -4.61 5.34 -6.09
CA GLY A 80 -3.38 5.00 -6.78
C GLY A 80 -3.47 3.66 -7.50
N MET A 81 -2.63 3.51 -8.53
CA MET A 81 -2.48 2.28 -9.28
C MET A 81 -1.04 2.13 -9.74
N SER A 82 -0.34 1.19 -9.11
CA SER A 82 1.07 0.88 -9.38
C SER A 82 1.26 -0.05 -10.57
N THR A 83 2.35 0.17 -11.30
CA THR A 83 2.85 -0.64 -12.42
C THR A 83 4.34 -0.89 -12.25
N ASP A 84 4.95 -1.68 -13.13
CA ASP A 84 6.40 -1.93 -13.15
C ASP A 84 7.23 -0.72 -13.60
N ARG A 85 6.59 0.33 -14.16
CA ARG A 85 7.27 1.54 -14.67
C ARG A 85 6.91 2.82 -13.91
N GLY A 86 6.12 2.72 -12.85
CA GLY A 86 5.58 3.89 -12.16
C GLY A 86 4.16 3.69 -11.69
N PHE A 87 3.55 4.73 -11.15
CA PHE A 87 2.18 4.66 -10.64
C PHE A 87 1.32 5.80 -11.19
N TYR A 88 0.04 5.52 -11.33
CA TYR A 88 -0.98 6.53 -11.57
C TYR A 88 -1.51 7.03 -10.23
N LEU A 89 -1.63 8.34 -10.11
CA LEU A 89 -2.32 8.99 -9.01
C LEU A 89 -3.57 9.68 -9.53
N TYR A 90 -4.73 9.23 -9.06
CA TYR A 90 -6.04 9.76 -9.37
C TYR A 90 -6.47 10.74 -8.28
N GLY A 91 -7.11 11.83 -8.68
CA GLY A 91 -7.63 12.83 -7.75
C GLY A 91 -7.16 14.24 -8.10
N ASN A 92 -7.73 15.22 -7.41
CA ASN A 92 -7.39 16.62 -7.63
C ASN A 92 -6.16 17.01 -6.81
N VAL A 93 -4.98 16.94 -7.44
CA VAL A 93 -3.70 17.33 -6.83
C VAL A 93 -3.00 18.37 -7.69
N ASN A 94 -2.49 19.41 -7.05
CA ASN A 94 -1.62 20.38 -7.72
C ASN A 94 -0.31 19.72 -8.16
N LEU A 95 0.08 19.87 -9.43
CA LEU A 95 1.26 19.21 -9.98
C LEU A 95 2.57 19.59 -9.25
N LEU A 96 2.70 20.82 -8.73
CA LEU A 96 3.88 21.24 -7.98
C LEU A 96 3.94 20.57 -6.61
N ASP A 97 2.80 20.47 -5.93
CA ASP A 97 2.71 19.75 -4.65
C ASP A 97 2.99 18.26 -4.87
N LEU A 98 2.46 17.65 -5.94
CA LEU A 98 2.75 16.26 -6.31
C LEU A 98 4.24 16.05 -6.56
N ARG A 99 4.88 16.90 -7.38
CA ARG A 99 6.31 16.80 -7.67
C ARG A 99 7.15 16.83 -6.40
N ARG A 100 6.82 17.71 -5.46
CA ARG A 100 7.50 17.76 -4.15
C ARG A 100 7.23 16.49 -3.36
N ALA A 101 5.97 16.06 -3.27
CA ALA A 101 5.57 14.94 -2.45
C ALA A 101 6.24 13.63 -2.86
N VAL A 102 6.36 13.35 -4.16
CA VAL A 102 7.03 12.13 -4.66
C VAL A 102 8.50 12.09 -4.22
N HIS A 103 9.23 13.21 -4.33
CA HIS A 103 10.64 13.26 -3.93
C HIS A 103 10.81 13.15 -2.42
N VAL A 104 9.96 13.83 -1.64
CA VAL A 104 9.97 13.73 -0.18
C VAL A 104 9.61 12.31 0.27
N ALA A 105 8.62 11.68 -0.35
CA ALA A 105 8.21 10.31 -0.07
C ALA A 105 9.35 9.31 -0.32
N HIS A 106 9.99 9.40 -1.48
CA HIS A 106 11.14 8.57 -1.83
C HIS A 106 12.28 8.71 -0.82
N ASP A 107 12.62 9.95 -0.49
CA ASP A 107 13.69 10.28 0.45
C ASP A 107 13.37 9.81 1.89
N ARG A 108 12.14 10.00 2.38
CA ARG A 108 11.72 9.51 3.70
C ARG A 108 11.75 7.97 3.79
N LEU A 109 11.21 7.29 2.77
CA LEU A 109 11.23 5.82 2.71
C LEU A 109 12.65 5.26 2.74
N THR A 110 13.55 5.80 1.92
CA THR A 110 14.93 5.33 1.83
C THR A 110 15.77 5.70 3.06
N ARG A 111 15.39 6.76 3.81
CA ARG A 111 15.98 7.15 5.09
C ARG A 111 15.44 6.42 6.33
N GLY A 112 14.49 5.50 6.16
CA GLY A 112 14.05 4.61 7.24
C GLY A 112 12.61 4.80 7.72
N GLU A 113 11.84 5.72 7.14
CA GLU A 113 10.41 5.88 7.46
C GLU A 113 9.56 4.82 6.73
N TRP A 114 9.86 3.55 6.98
CA TRP A 114 9.30 2.40 6.25
C TRP A 114 7.80 2.19 6.46
N ASP A 115 7.24 2.72 7.54
CA ASP A 115 5.78 2.66 7.78
C ASP A 115 4.98 3.41 6.70
N LEU A 116 5.60 4.36 6.00
CA LEU A 116 4.99 5.05 4.85
C LEU A 116 4.72 4.11 3.66
N ALA A 117 5.37 2.94 3.62
CA ALA A 117 5.13 1.96 2.58
C ALA A 117 3.79 1.24 2.74
N VAL A 118 3.09 1.40 3.86
CA VAL A 118 1.80 0.76 4.14
C VAL A 118 0.70 1.81 4.23
N HIS A 119 -0.46 1.53 3.61
CA HIS A 119 -1.59 2.46 3.64
C HIS A 119 -2.90 1.73 4.03
N PRO A 120 -3.73 2.30 4.93
CA PRO A 120 -4.93 1.64 5.44
C PRO A 120 -5.99 1.37 4.35
N ARG A 121 -5.94 2.11 3.24
CA ARG A 121 -6.91 2.02 2.13
C ARG A 121 -6.35 1.36 0.87
N CYS A 122 -5.24 0.64 1.00
CA CYS A 122 -4.66 -0.12 -0.10
C CYS A 122 -5.64 -1.20 -0.59
N GLY A 123 -5.73 -1.38 -1.91
CA GLY A 123 -6.53 -2.45 -2.52
C GLY A 123 -6.14 -3.85 -2.05
N THR A 124 -4.89 -4.07 -1.64
CA THR A 124 -4.42 -5.32 -1.03
C THR A 124 -5.26 -5.73 0.17
N ASN A 125 -5.73 -4.79 1.00
CA ASN A 125 -6.58 -5.09 2.16
C ASN A 125 -7.91 -5.73 1.74
N LEU A 126 -8.52 -5.20 0.67
CA LEU A 126 -9.75 -5.75 0.11
C LEU A 126 -9.52 -7.14 -0.48
N SER A 127 -8.44 -7.33 -1.25
CA SER A 127 -8.10 -8.64 -1.83
C SER A 127 -7.86 -9.70 -0.77
N VAL A 128 -7.13 -9.37 0.30
CA VAL A 128 -6.90 -10.27 1.45
C VAL A 128 -8.22 -10.62 2.13
N GLY A 129 -9.08 -9.63 2.38
CA GLY A 129 -10.39 -9.87 2.99
C GLY A 129 -11.29 -10.78 2.15
N MET A 130 -11.31 -10.58 0.83
CA MET A 130 -12.04 -11.46 -0.10
C MET A 130 -11.49 -12.89 -0.06
N LEU A 131 -10.17 -13.05 -0.05
CA LEU A 131 -9.53 -14.37 -0.01
C LEU A 131 -9.86 -15.13 1.28
N ILE A 132 -9.74 -14.47 2.44
CA ILE A 132 -10.06 -15.08 3.75
C ILE A 132 -11.55 -15.43 3.80
N THR A 133 -12.42 -14.50 3.41
CA THR A 133 -13.88 -14.72 3.40
C THR A 133 -14.23 -15.90 2.50
N ALA A 134 -13.69 -15.96 1.29
CA ALA A 134 -13.93 -17.06 0.36
C ALA A 134 -13.42 -18.40 0.90
N GLY A 135 -12.22 -18.42 1.51
CA GLY A 135 -11.66 -19.61 2.13
C GLY A 135 -12.51 -20.13 3.30
N LEU A 136 -12.95 -19.23 4.18
CA LEU A 136 -13.83 -19.59 5.31
C LEU A 136 -15.21 -20.04 4.82
N ALA A 137 -15.80 -19.35 3.85
CA ALA A 137 -17.07 -19.74 3.25
C ALA A 137 -16.98 -21.12 2.59
N PHE A 138 -15.89 -21.41 1.89
CA PHE A 138 -15.63 -22.75 1.35
C PHE A 138 -15.54 -23.80 2.45
N GLY A 139 -14.85 -23.50 3.56
CA GLY A 139 -14.82 -24.35 4.75
C GLY A 139 -16.21 -24.64 5.32
N ILE A 140 -17.07 -23.62 5.42
CA ILE A 140 -18.48 -23.78 5.82
C ILE A 140 -19.22 -24.77 4.91
N THR A 141 -19.05 -24.68 3.59
CA THR A 141 -19.71 -25.61 2.66
C THR A 141 -19.26 -27.06 2.80
N MET A 142 -18.08 -27.30 3.37
CA MET A 142 -17.52 -28.63 3.62
C MET A 142 -17.96 -29.21 4.97
N VAL A 143 -18.15 -28.35 5.98
CA VAL A 143 -18.44 -28.78 7.37
C VAL A 143 -19.94 -28.78 7.68
N LEU A 144 -20.70 -27.80 7.20
CA LEU A 144 -22.13 -27.66 7.49
C LEU A 144 -23.00 -28.41 6.47
N PRO A 145 -24.24 -28.79 6.84
CA PRO A 145 -25.22 -29.32 5.90
C PRO A 145 -25.48 -28.33 4.76
N ARG A 146 -25.73 -28.85 3.55
CA ARG A 146 -25.92 -28.03 2.33
C ARG A 146 -27.32 -27.42 2.19
N ASP A 147 -28.08 -27.34 3.27
CA ASP A 147 -29.38 -26.67 3.24
C ASP A 147 -29.22 -25.14 3.26
N PRO A 148 -30.16 -24.37 2.68
CA PRO A 148 -30.00 -22.93 2.52
C PRO A 148 -29.83 -22.14 3.82
N ILE A 149 -30.45 -22.58 4.92
CA ILE A 149 -30.43 -21.84 6.19
C ILE A 149 -29.06 -22.01 6.86
N SER A 150 -28.58 -23.24 6.97
CA SER A 150 -27.26 -23.54 7.53
C SER A 150 -26.14 -22.83 6.75
N GLN A 151 -26.23 -22.84 5.42
CA GLN A 151 -25.24 -22.17 4.56
C GLN A 151 -25.27 -20.64 4.71
N LEU A 152 -26.47 -20.04 4.79
CA LEU A 152 -26.60 -18.59 4.98
C LEU A 152 -26.04 -18.14 6.34
N LEU A 153 -26.37 -18.86 7.41
CA LEU A 153 -25.85 -18.56 8.75
C LEU A 153 -24.34 -18.78 8.80
N GLY A 154 -23.86 -19.89 8.23
CA GLY A 154 -22.43 -20.18 8.16
C GLY A 154 -21.66 -19.14 7.36
N LEU A 155 -22.21 -18.63 6.25
CA LEU A 155 -21.62 -17.53 5.49
C LEU A 155 -21.53 -16.24 6.33
N GLY A 156 -22.58 -15.93 7.11
CA GLY A 156 -22.55 -14.80 8.04
C GLY A 156 -21.45 -14.92 9.10
N VAL A 157 -21.25 -16.12 9.65
CA VAL A 157 -20.14 -16.42 10.58
C VAL A 157 -18.79 -16.27 9.88
N ALA A 158 -18.63 -16.83 8.68
CA ALA A 158 -17.39 -16.74 7.90
C ALA A 158 -17.03 -15.29 7.58
N ALA A 159 -17.99 -14.47 7.14
CA ALA A 159 -17.78 -13.06 6.84
C ALA A 159 -17.38 -12.26 8.10
N THR A 160 -18.05 -12.52 9.23
CA THR A 160 -17.73 -11.86 10.51
C THR A 160 -16.34 -12.26 11.00
N ALA A 161 -15.98 -13.54 10.93
CA ALA A 161 -14.66 -14.01 11.30
C ALA A 161 -13.58 -13.39 10.39
N ALA A 162 -13.83 -13.34 9.07
CA ALA A 162 -12.92 -12.72 8.12
C ALA A 162 -12.71 -11.23 8.41
N SER A 163 -13.78 -10.47 8.71
CA SER A 163 -13.66 -9.02 8.95
C SER A 163 -12.80 -8.69 10.17
N GLN A 164 -12.76 -9.57 11.17
CA GLN A 164 -11.92 -9.38 12.35
C GLN A 164 -10.43 -9.63 12.08
N VAL A 165 -10.12 -10.57 11.18
CA VAL A 165 -8.73 -10.98 10.87
C VAL A 165 -8.13 -10.16 9.73
N THR A 166 -8.96 -9.66 8.82
CA THR A 166 -8.53 -8.96 7.60
C THR A 166 -7.64 -7.74 7.85
N PRO A 167 -7.92 -6.83 8.80
CA PRO A 167 -7.11 -5.62 8.97
C PRO A 167 -5.63 -5.92 9.21
N ASP A 168 -5.34 -6.82 10.16
CA ASP A 168 -3.96 -7.17 10.53
C ASP A 168 -3.26 -7.93 9.39
N LEU A 169 -3.94 -8.91 8.78
CA LEU A 169 -3.37 -9.68 7.68
C LEU A 169 -3.17 -8.84 6.41
N GLY A 170 -4.03 -7.85 6.17
CA GLY A 170 -3.91 -6.92 5.06
C GLY A 170 -2.65 -6.06 5.19
N ILE A 171 -2.40 -5.52 6.38
CA ILE A 171 -1.18 -4.75 6.70
C ILE A 171 0.08 -5.62 6.54
N LEU A 172 0.04 -6.86 7.00
CA LEU A 172 1.15 -7.80 6.82
C LEU A 172 1.39 -8.14 5.35
N ALA A 173 0.33 -8.40 4.58
CA ALA A 173 0.43 -8.65 3.15
C ALA A 173 1.02 -7.45 2.41
N GLN A 174 0.62 -6.22 2.78
CA GLN A 174 1.26 -5.02 2.25
C GLN A 174 2.75 -5.00 2.54
N ARG A 175 3.12 -5.08 3.83
CA ARG A 175 4.51 -4.96 4.29
C ARG A 175 5.45 -6.02 3.71
N TYR A 176 4.99 -7.26 3.59
CA TYR A 176 5.86 -8.39 3.25
C TYR A 176 5.70 -8.91 1.82
N LEU A 177 4.55 -8.66 1.18
CA LEU A 177 4.26 -9.23 -0.15
C LEU A 177 4.11 -8.16 -1.22
N THR A 178 3.32 -7.11 -0.99
CA THR A 178 2.94 -6.18 -2.07
C THR A 178 3.76 -4.90 -2.10
N THR A 179 4.59 -4.63 -1.08
CA THR A 179 5.44 -3.43 -1.02
C THR A 179 6.91 -3.79 -0.73
N ALA A 180 7.82 -2.91 -1.12
CA ALA A 180 9.26 -2.97 -0.85
C ALA A 180 9.82 -1.53 -0.85
N ILE A 181 10.89 -1.26 -0.11
CA ILE A 181 11.46 0.10 -0.05
C ILE A 181 12.13 0.43 -1.39
N PRO A 182 11.90 1.62 -1.98
CA PRO A 182 12.32 1.95 -3.34
C PRO A 182 13.82 2.30 -3.45
N TYR A 183 14.71 1.40 -3.02
CA TYR A 183 16.16 1.62 -3.13
C TYR A 183 16.67 1.57 -4.57
N ASN A 184 15.95 0.89 -5.46
CA ASN A 184 16.33 0.67 -6.86
C ASN A 184 15.50 1.51 -7.83
N LEU A 185 14.84 2.57 -7.38
CA LEU A 185 14.05 3.43 -8.25
C LEU A 185 14.65 4.83 -8.35
N ALA A 186 14.69 5.35 -9.57
CA ALA A 186 14.87 6.77 -9.84
C ALA A 186 13.58 7.34 -10.44
N ILE A 187 13.12 8.48 -9.94
CA ILE A 187 11.98 9.22 -10.49
C ILE A 187 12.43 9.85 -11.82
N GLU A 188 11.72 9.56 -12.91
CA GLU A 188 12.08 10.07 -14.25
C GLU A 188 11.20 11.23 -14.70
N GLU A 189 9.88 11.02 -14.67
CA GLU A 189 8.94 12.00 -15.18
C GLU A 189 7.65 12.02 -14.36
N ILE A 190 6.99 13.19 -14.35
CA ILE A 190 5.67 13.36 -13.75
C ILE A 190 4.81 14.08 -14.78
N THR A 191 3.89 13.33 -15.38
CA THR A 191 3.05 13.77 -16.50
C THR A 191 1.57 13.77 -16.12
N THR A 192 0.85 14.79 -16.57
CA THR A 192 -0.61 14.80 -16.45
C THR A 192 -1.20 13.86 -17.49
N THR A 193 -2.11 12.99 -17.08
CA THR A 193 -2.80 12.04 -17.95
C THR A 193 -4.29 12.02 -17.67
N GLN A 194 -5.04 11.32 -18.50
CA GLN A 194 -6.46 11.07 -18.29
C GLN A 194 -6.72 9.57 -18.47
N ASP A 195 -7.60 9.01 -17.64
CA ASP A 195 -8.05 7.64 -17.87
C ASP A 195 -9.00 7.55 -19.07
N MET A 196 -9.36 6.31 -19.44
CA MET A 196 -10.30 6.02 -20.51
C MET A 196 -11.72 6.59 -20.27
N TRP A 197 -12.02 7.03 -19.04
CA TRP A 197 -13.27 7.66 -18.63
C TRP A 197 -13.15 9.18 -18.50
N GLY A 198 -12.02 9.78 -18.92
CA GLY A 198 -11.78 11.22 -18.91
C GLY A 198 -11.46 11.81 -17.53
N ARG A 199 -11.19 10.98 -16.52
CA ARG A 199 -10.80 11.47 -15.18
C ARG A 199 -9.34 11.91 -15.21
N SER A 200 -9.06 13.06 -14.61
CA SER A 200 -7.69 13.54 -14.46
C SER A 200 -6.88 12.61 -13.55
N ALA A 201 -5.69 12.26 -14.02
CA ALA A 201 -4.71 11.53 -13.26
C ALA A 201 -3.32 12.12 -13.52
N HIS A 202 -2.35 11.72 -12.71
CA HIS A 202 -0.95 11.99 -12.95
C HIS A 202 -0.21 10.67 -13.03
N PHE A 203 0.66 10.50 -14.01
CA PHE A 203 1.55 9.35 -14.08
C PHE A 203 2.92 9.77 -13.57
N ILE A 204 3.44 9.02 -12.60
CA ILE A 204 4.77 9.20 -12.03
C ILE A 204 5.61 8.05 -12.60
N GLY A 205 6.42 8.36 -13.61
CA GLY A 205 7.32 7.41 -14.24
C GLY A 205 8.58 7.21 -13.41
N VAL A 206 9.01 5.96 -13.28
CA VAL A 206 10.26 5.59 -12.61
C VAL A 206 11.09 4.68 -13.50
N ARG A 207 12.40 4.66 -13.23
CA ARG A 207 13.34 3.72 -13.83
C ARG A 207 14.09 2.96 -12.76
N TRP A 208 14.28 1.67 -13.03
CA TRP A 208 15.13 0.82 -12.22
C TRP A 208 16.59 1.26 -12.28
N ILE A 209 17.23 1.43 -11.12
CA ILE A 209 18.66 1.69 -10.94
C ILE A 209 19.29 0.53 -10.17
N GLU A 210 20.50 0.14 -10.59
CA GLU A 210 21.30 -0.92 -9.95
C GLU A 210 21.92 -0.43 -8.63
#